data_AF-A0A7V3CY04-F1
#
_entry.id   AF-A0A7V3CY04-F1
#
_cell.length_a   1.000
_cell.length_b   1.000
_cell.length_c   1.000
_cell.angle_alpha   90.00
_cell.angle_beta   90.00
_cell.angle_gamma   90.00
#
_symmetry.space_group_name_H-M   'P 1'
#
loop_
_entity.id
_entity.type
_entity.pdbx_description
1 polymer ?
#
loop_
_entity_poly.entity_id
_entity_poly.type
_entity_poly.pdbx_seq_one_letter_code
_entity_poly.pdbx_strand_id
1 'polypeptide(L)'
;MTGPVRGTAQFTSDDLKQWARDLGYNVDSCLDSGKFRDEVQKDLSDAVAAGGQGTPYFVINGKPLSGAQPFNAFKQIIDAELAA
;
A
#
# COMPACT_ATOMS: atom_id res chain seq x y z
N MET A 1 -19.03 3.92 9.08
CA MET A 1 -17.67 4.49 9.07
C MET A 1 -17.31 5.01 10.47
N THR A 2 -17.07 4.11 11.43
CA THR A 2 -16.85 4.45 12.85
C THR A 2 -15.51 3.91 13.37
N GLY A 3 -14.49 3.87 12.50
CA GLY A 3 -13.13 3.52 12.87
C GLY A 3 -12.36 4.73 13.43
N PRO A 4 -11.32 4.54 14.26
CA PRO A 4 -10.56 5.62 14.88
C PRO A 4 -9.66 6.40 13.89
N VAL A 5 -9.50 5.92 12.66
CA VAL A 5 -8.69 6.60 11.64
C VAL A 5 -9.49 7.74 11.03
N ARG A 6 -9.33 8.94 11.60
CA ARG A 6 -10.04 10.17 11.20
C ARG A 6 -9.26 11.05 10.22
N GLY A 7 -8.13 10.59 9.69
CA GLY A 7 -7.30 11.35 8.76
C GLY A 7 -5.99 10.63 8.37
N THR A 8 -5.15 11.30 7.57
CA THR A 8 -3.81 10.82 7.19
C THR A 8 -2.93 10.71 8.42
N ALA A 9 -2.38 9.52 8.67
CA ALA A 9 -1.36 9.33 9.69
C ALA A 9 -0.17 10.26 9.39
N GLN A 10 0.15 11.15 10.33
CA GLN A 10 1.34 11.99 10.27
C GLN A 10 2.46 11.24 10.99
N PHE A 11 3.58 11.06 10.33
CA PHE A 11 4.79 10.44 10.89
C PHE A 11 6.03 11.10 10.27
N THR A 12 7.13 10.99 10.97
CA THR A 12 8.45 11.50 10.58
C THR A 12 9.39 10.36 10.19
N SER A 13 10.54 10.68 9.59
CA SER A 13 11.59 9.69 9.36
C SER A 13 12.05 9.04 10.67
N ASP A 14 12.08 9.80 11.77
CA ASP A 14 12.50 9.29 13.08
C ASP A 14 11.50 8.30 13.67
N ASP A 15 10.20 8.53 13.46
CA ASP A 15 9.15 7.57 13.85
C ASP A 15 9.34 6.23 13.10
N LEU A 16 9.60 6.28 11.79
CA LEU A 16 9.86 5.09 10.98
C LEU A 16 11.11 4.33 11.45
N LYS A 17 12.20 5.05 11.72
CA LYS A 17 13.43 4.48 12.26
C LYS A 17 13.19 3.83 13.63
N GLN A 18 12.37 4.46 14.47
CA GLN A 18 12.04 3.91 15.79
C GLN A 18 11.24 2.61 15.68
N TRP A 19 10.19 2.58 14.86
CA TRP A 19 9.40 1.36 14.66
C TRP A 19 10.24 0.22 14.06
N ALA A 20 11.18 0.54 13.16
CA ALA A 20 12.11 -0.46 12.65
C ALA A 20 13.00 -1.03 13.76
N ARG A 21 13.52 -0.18 14.66
CA ARG A 21 14.32 -0.62 15.82
C ARG A 21 13.50 -1.48 16.79
N ASP A 22 12.23 -1.13 17.02
CA ASP A 22 11.32 -1.93 17.86
C ASP A 22 11.10 -3.34 17.29
N LEU A 23 11.20 -3.49 15.96
CA LEU A 23 11.18 -4.77 15.25
C LEU A 23 12.56 -5.44 15.12
N GLY A 24 13.62 -4.85 15.68
CA GLY A 24 14.98 -5.38 15.65
C GLY A 24 15.80 -5.04 14.39
N TYR A 25 15.35 -4.08 13.57
CA TYR A 25 16.03 -3.64 12.35
C TYR A 25 16.68 -2.26 12.52
N ASN A 26 17.84 -2.05 11.88
CA ASN A 26 18.44 -0.73 11.72
C ASN A 26 18.34 -0.29 10.25
N VAL A 27 17.54 0.73 9.99
CA VAL A 27 17.26 1.26 8.64
C VAL A 27 17.72 2.71 8.46
N ASP A 28 18.51 3.25 9.39
CA ASP A 28 18.84 4.68 9.42
C ASP A 28 19.50 5.12 8.11
N SER A 29 20.54 4.41 7.67
CA SER A 29 21.24 4.71 6.41
C SER A 29 20.36 4.54 5.17
N CYS A 30 19.39 3.61 5.21
CA CYS A 30 18.46 3.35 4.11
C CYS A 30 17.51 4.53 3.90
N LEU A 31 16.94 5.06 5.00
CA LEU A 31 16.04 6.21 4.95
C LEU A 31 16.81 7.51 4.66
N ASP A 32 17.97 7.71 5.29
CA ASP A 32 18.75 8.95 5.15
C ASP A 32 19.36 9.11 3.75
N SER A 33 19.74 8.02 3.10
CA SER A 33 20.29 8.09 1.75
C SER A 33 19.24 8.35 0.68
N GLY A 34 17.94 8.20 0.99
CA GLY A 34 16.87 8.33 0.01
C GLY A 34 16.95 7.34 -1.15
N LYS A 35 17.63 6.19 -0.97
CA LYS A 35 17.99 5.25 -2.05
C LYS A 35 16.78 4.79 -2.89
N PHE A 36 15.60 4.68 -2.27
CA PHE A 36 14.39 4.12 -2.89
C PHE A 36 13.39 5.18 -3.36
N ARG A 37 13.76 6.47 -3.39
CA ARG A 37 12.83 7.54 -3.80
C ARG A 37 12.29 7.33 -5.22
N ASP A 38 13.14 6.91 -6.14
CA ASP A 38 12.74 6.67 -7.53
C ASP A 38 11.79 5.48 -7.65
N GLU A 39 12.03 4.42 -6.87
CA GLU A 39 11.13 3.26 -6.82
C GLU A 39 9.75 3.65 -6.27
N VAL A 40 9.69 4.44 -5.19
CA VAL A 40 8.41 4.95 -4.64
C VAL A 40 7.65 5.79 -5.68
N GLN A 41 8.36 6.60 -6.45
CA GLN A 41 7.74 7.42 -7.51
C GLN A 41 7.24 6.55 -8.67
N LYS A 42 7.96 5.48 -8.99
CA LYS A 42 7.56 4.49 -9.99
C LYS A 42 6.32 3.72 -9.54
N ASP A 43 6.27 3.23 -8.31
CA ASP A 43 5.11 2.54 -7.74
C ASP A 43 3.85 3.41 -7.77
N LEU A 44 3.99 4.70 -7.45
CA LEU A 44 2.89 5.67 -7.58
C LEU A 44 2.41 5.81 -9.02
N SER A 45 3.33 5.89 -9.99
CA SER A 45 3.00 5.95 -11.42
C SER A 45 2.29 4.68 -11.89
N ASP A 46 2.77 3.51 -11.47
CA ASP A 46 2.19 2.21 -11.82
C ASP A 46 0.77 2.08 -11.25
N ALA A 47 0.54 2.52 -10.01
CA ALA A 47 -0.79 2.55 -9.40
C ALA A 47 -1.77 3.46 -10.17
N VAL A 48 -1.32 4.66 -10.59
CA VAL A 48 -2.13 5.58 -11.39
C VAL A 48 -2.43 4.98 -12.77
N ALA A 49 -1.43 4.39 -13.43
CA ALA A 49 -1.59 3.75 -14.74
C ALA A 49 -2.55 2.54 -14.69
N ALA A 50 -2.56 1.80 -13.58
CA ALA A 50 -3.53 0.73 -13.34
C ALA A 50 -4.97 1.25 -13.10
N GLY A 51 -5.15 2.55 -12.86
CA GLY A 51 -6.45 3.19 -12.60
C GLY A 51 -6.75 3.46 -11.13
N GLY A 52 -5.74 3.35 -10.25
CA GLY A 52 -5.85 3.69 -8.83
C GLY A 52 -6.04 5.19 -8.60
N GLN A 53 -7.04 5.54 -7.79
CA GLN A 53 -7.37 6.95 -7.44
C GLN A 53 -7.39 7.20 -5.93
N GLY A 54 -7.06 6.20 -5.13
CA GLY A 54 -7.11 6.26 -3.67
C GLY A 54 -6.82 4.89 -3.07
N THR A 55 -6.78 4.82 -1.73
CA THR A 55 -6.47 3.59 -1.00
C THR A 55 -7.63 3.15 -0.10
N PRO A 56 -7.78 1.83 0.13
CA PRO A 56 -7.03 0.75 -0.52
C PRO A 56 -7.55 0.51 -1.95
N TYR A 57 -6.65 0.11 -2.85
CA TYR A 57 -6.93 -0.22 -4.24
C TYR A 57 -6.13 -1.48 -4.60
N PHE A 58 -6.78 -2.41 -5.30
CA PHE A 58 -6.22 -3.72 -5.60
C PHE A 58 -6.31 -4.01 -7.10
N VAL A 59 -5.36 -4.78 -7.60
CA VAL A 59 -5.36 -5.34 -8.95
C VAL A 59 -5.16 -6.84 -8.83
N ILE A 60 -6.17 -7.63 -9.19
CA ILE A 60 -6.18 -9.09 -9.09
C ILE A 60 -6.08 -9.64 -10.51
N ASN A 61 -4.91 -10.11 -10.93
CA ASN A 61 -4.64 -10.56 -12.31
C ASN A 61 -5.09 -9.56 -13.40
N GLY A 62 -4.89 -8.25 -13.16
CA GLY A 62 -5.33 -7.18 -14.06
C GLY A 62 -6.78 -6.74 -13.87
N LYS A 63 -7.55 -7.35 -12.96
CA LYS A 63 -8.89 -6.90 -12.57
C LYS A 63 -8.81 -5.90 -11.42
N PRO A 64 -9.28 -4.65 -11.61
CA PRO A 64 -9.25 -3.65 -10.54
C PRO A 64 -10.36 -3.91 -9.51
N LEU A 65 -10.05 -3.71 -8.23
CA LEU A 65 -11.00 -3.68 -7.12
C LEU A 65 -10.68 -2.48 -6.22
N SER A 66 -11.58 -1.49 -6.23
CA SER A 66 -11.36 -0.21 -5.52
C SER A 66 -12.07 -0.17 -4.16
N GLY A 67 -11.37 0.33 -3.15
CA GLY A 67 -11.87 0.52 -1.80
C GLY A 67 -11.69 -0.70 -0.89
N ALA A 68 -11.97 -0.49 0.39
CA ALA A 68 -11.95 -1.53 1.42
C ALA A 68 -13.18 -2.44 1.27
N GLN A 69 -13.16 -3.29 0.25
CA GLN A 69 -14.28 -4.16 -0.10
C GLN A 69 -14.37 -5.34 0.86
N PRO A 70 -15.58 -5.91 1.05
CA PRO A 70 -15.77 -7.12 1.86
C PRO A 70 -15.13 -8.35 1.18
N PHE A 71 -14.82 -9.37 1.99
CA PHE A 71 -14.18 -10.61 1.54
C PHE A 71 -14.86 -11.26 0.33
N ASN A 72 -16.20 -11.25 0.28
CA ASN A 72 -16.95 -11.85 -0.83
C ASN A 72 -16.65 -11.19 -2.18
N ALA A 73 -16.38 -9.88 -2.22
CA ALA A 73 -16.01 -9.18 -3.45
C ALA A 73 -14.64 -9.65 -3.98
N PHE A 74 -13.67 -9.81 -3.07
CA PHE A 74 -12.37 -10.40 -3.42
C PHE A 74 -12.52 -11.84 -3.91
N LYS A 75 -13.25 -12.67 -3.15
CA LYS A 75 -13.46 -14.08 -3.48
C LYS A 75 -14.08 -14.24 -4.87
N GLN A 76 -15.09 -13.46 -5.22
CA GLN A 76 -15.73 -13.53 -6.52
C GLN A 76 -14.76 -13.29 -7.67
N ILE A 77 -13.88 -12.28 -7.55
CA ILE A 77 -12.89 -11.98 -8.60
C ILE A 77 -11.85 -13.09 -8.66
N ILE A 78 -11.30 -13.51 -7.51
CA ILE A 78 -10.28 -14.56 -7.46
C ILE A 78 -10.80 -15.88 -8.02
N ASP A 79 -12.00 -16.32 -7.63
CA ASP A 79 -12.60 -17.56 -8.14
C ASP A 79 -12.82 -17.50 -9.66
N ALA A 80 -13.18 -16.33 -10.20
CA ALA A 80 -13.33 -16.13 -11.64
C ALA A 80 -11.98 -16.19 -12.38
N GLU A 81 -10.94 -15.56 -11.84
CA GLU A 81 -9.60 -15.56 -12.44
C GLU A 81 -8.89 -16.92 -12.35
N LEU A 82 -9.29 -17.79 -11.41
CA LEU A 82 -8.80 -19.17 -11.32
C LEU A 82 -9.54 -20.14 -12.26
N ALA A 83 -10.71 -19.77 -12.75
CA ALA A 83 -11.53 -20.59 -13.65
C ALA A 83 -11.32 -20.27 -15.15
N ALA A 84 -10.58 -19.19 -15.44
CA ALA A 84 -10.23 -18.73 -16.79
C ALA A 84 -8.97 -19.45 -17.32
#